data_AF-A0A934ZHL5-F1
#
_entry.id   AF-A0A934ZHL5-F1
#
_cell.length_a   1.000
_cell.length_b   1.000
_cell.length_c   1.000
_cell.angle_alpha   90.00
_cell.angle_beta   90.00
_cell.angle_gamma   90.00
#
_symmetry.space_group_name_H-M   'P 1'
#
loop_
_entity.id
_entity.type
_entity.pdbx_description
1 polymer ?
#
loop_
_entity_poly.entity_id
_entity_poly.type
_entity_poly.pdbx_seq_one_letter_code
_entity_poly.pdbx_strand_id
1 'polypeptide(L)'
;MKVEERTVEEIHPDLSVGAKVTAAVLLKANEGLALMGMTLLGEGFRLTPEEVEDLGYNCSDLPAVIRGYCTGKEVVQRNQARFVIDFFGLSKEAAREQHPRLFNHLLKTVKPIREAQNDAGPRERWWIFGRTRPELRDALKGLKRYIVTPETSKHRVFTFLPAAVTSDHSLYVVASDASVTLGVLSSRVHLTWASAAGSTLEDRPRWRNQACFDPFPFPAATDAQRVVIGRHAEALDAYRKARQAEHSALTLTATYNVVAKLRSGELLTAEDEKVRAMALADTLLDLHDQLDRAVADAYGWPHELPDGELLTRLVALNAVRAAEEAKGVVRWLRPDLQAPQTAQAALAIDGPKPGGKKPTKKATKAASKLSWPAGLPGRIEALVTFLRAQEAPWTAAALAEEGAGATLADMLLTLQCAAAAQAVTRLEDDEGQEVWAARA
;
A
#
# COMPACT_ATOMS: atom_id res chain seq x y z
N MET A 1 -5.75 15.92 37.84
CA MET A 1 -6.74 15.81 36.75
C MET A 1 -7.25 17.22 36.49
N LYS A 2 -6.79 17.87 35.42
CA LYS A 2 -7.37 19.16 35.00
C LYS A 2 -8.67 18.84 34.27
N VAL A 3 -9.78 19.31 34.83
CA VAL A 3 -11.09 19.24 34.16
C VAL A 3 -11.23 20.55 33.39
N GLU A 4 -11.37 20.47 32.08
CA GLU A 4 -11.69 21.62 31.22
C GLU A 4 -13.16 21.53 30.84
N GLU A 5 -13.91 22.60 31.08
CA GLU A 5 -15.29 22.74 30.63
C GLU A 5 -15.30 23.38 29.25
N ARG A 6 -16.01 22.75 28.30
CA ARG A 6 -16.15 23.25 26.94
C ARG A 6 -17.62 23.21 26.51
N THR A 7 -18.13 24.34 26.04
CA THR A 7 -19.44 24.39 25.38
C THR A 7 -19.28 23.93 23.93
N VAL A 8 -20.15 23.02 23.49
CA VAL A 8 -20.14 22.43 22.14
C VAL A 8 -21.56 22.44 21.58
N GLU A 9 -21.70 22.51 20.27
CA GLU A 9 -23.01 22.57 19.60
C GLU A 9 -23.78 21.24 19.70
N GLU A 10 -23.09 20.12 19.52
CA GLU A 10 -23.65 18.77 19.58
C GLU A 10 -22.63 17.81 20.19
N ILE A 11 -23.13 16.85 20.98
CA ILE A 11 -22.37 15.69 21.45
C ILE A 11 -22.97 14.46 20.77
N HIS A 12 -22.13 13.69 20.09
CA HIS A 12 -22.54 12.48 19.37
C HIS A 12 -22.81 11.31 20.33
N PRO A 13 -23.52 10.23 19.91
CA PRO A 13 -23.79 9.07 20.77
C PRO A 13 -22.55 8.33 21.29
N ASP A 14 -21.40 8.50 20.63
CA ASP A 14 -20.09 7.98 21.04
C ASP A 14 -19.33 8.95 21.97
N LEU A 15 -20.00 10.02 22.44
CA LEU A 15 -19.49 11.07 23.31
C LEU A 15 -18.40 11.95 22.66
N SER A 16 -18.20 11.82 21.35
CA SER A 16 -17.30 12.70 20.60
C SER A 16 -17.99 14.04 20.27
N VAL A 17 -17.17 15.04 19.95
CA VAL A 17 -17.59 16.37 19.52
C VAL A 17 -16.91 16.70 18.19
N GLY A 18 -17.57 17.46 17.31
CA GLY A 18 -17.04 17.80 15.99
C GLY A 18 -17.49 16.83 14.89
N ALA A 19 -16.57 16.29 14.11
CA ALA A 19 -16.89 15.45 12.94
C ALA A 19 -17.57 14.14 13.34
N LYS A 20 -18.77 13.88 12.78
CA LYS A 20 -19.54 12.65 13.02
C LYS A 20 -19.02 11.48 12.20
N VAL A 21 -17.84 10.98 12.55
CA VAL A 21 -17.14 9.86 11.84
C VAL A 21 -18.02 8.61 11.77
N THR A 22 -18.83 8.36 12.79
CA THR A 22 -19.81 7.25 12.86
C THR A 22 -20.92 7.32 11.81
N ALA A 23 -21.13 8.46 11.15
CA ALA A 23 -22.09 8.61 10.05
C ALA A 23 -21.51 8.24 8.68
N ALA A 24 -20.20 7.97 8.58
CA ALA A 24 -19.59 7.56 7.32
C ALA A 24 -20.06 6.16 6.91
N VAL A 25 -20.35 6.00 5.63
CA VAL A 25 -20.86 4.74 5.07
C VAL A 25 -19.75 3.95 4.38
N LEU A 26 -19.94 2.64 4.27
CA LEU A 26 -19.01 1.77 3.54
C LEU A 26 -19.00 2.15 2.05
N LEU A 27 -17.81 2.21 1.46
CA LEU A 27 -17.61 2.54 0.06
C LEU A 27 -17.30 1.27 -0.75
N LYS A 28 -18.00 1.08 -1.86
CA LYS A 28 -17.76 -0.03 -2.81
C LYS A 28 -16.32 -0.03 -3.29
N ALA A 29 -15.74 1.15 -3.52
CA ALA A 29 -14.34 1.32 -3.91
C ALA A 29 -13.34 0.53 -3.04
N ASN A 30 -13.67 0.30 -1.77
CA ASN A 30 -12.81 -0.32 -0.78
C ASN A 30 -13.21 -1.78 -0.47
N GLU A 31 -14.39 -2.21 -0.92
CA GLU A 31 -14.99 -3.49 -0.59
C GLU A 31 -14.09 -4.67 -0.99
N GLY A 32 -13.94 -5.63 -0.08
CA GLY A 32 -13.22 -6.88 -0.31
C GLY A 32 -11.69 -6.78 -0.34
N LEU A 33 -11.11 -5.59 -0.12
CA LEU A 33 -9.66 -5.40 -0.17
C LEU A 33 -8.97 -5.59 1.17
N ALA A 34 -9.62 -5.22 2.28
CA ALA A 34 -9.04 -5.30 3.61
C ALA A 34 -9.67 -6.42 4.44
N LEU A 35 -8.88 -7.43 4.84
CA LEU A 35 -9.36 -8.63 5.52
C LEU A 35 -8.40 -9.03 6.65
N MET A 36 -8.94 -9.57 7.74
CA MET A 36 -8.11 -10.12 8.82
C MET A 36 -7.39 -11.39 8.35
N GLY A 37 -6.14 -11.56 8.79
CA GLY A 37 -5.29 -12.69 8.45
C GLY A 37 -5.78 -14.06 8.97
N MET A 38 -4.92 -15.06 8.83
CA MET A 38 -5.23 -16.47 9.08
C MET A 38 -5.32 -16.78 10.57
N THR A 39 -6.27 -17.64 10.96
CA THR A 39 -6.33 -18.18 12.33
C THR A 39 -5.86 -19.63 12.32
N LEU A 40 -4.62 -19.88 12.74
CA LEU A 40 -4.03 -21.23 12.70
C LEU A 40 -4.77 -22.22 13.60
N LEU A 41 -5.10 -21.79 14.83
CA LEU A 41 -5.68 -22.60 15.91
C LEU A 41 -4.80 -23.84 16.21
N GLY A 42 -3.67 -23.64 16.88
CA GLY A 42 -2.72 -24.69 17.22
C GLY A 42 -1.29 -24.24 16.95
N GLU A 43 -0.42 -24.31 17.96
CA GLU A 43 0.96 -23.86 17.85
C GLU A 43 1.81 -24.76 16.96
N GLY A 44 1.47 -26.05 16.84
CA GLY A 44 2.18 -27.01 15.98
C GLY A 44 2.11 -26.72 14.47
N PHE A 45 1.34 -25.72 14.04
CA PHE A 45 1.44 -25.22 12.66
C PHE A 45 2.67 -24.34 12.44
N ARG A 46 3.19 -23.72 13.50
CA ARG A 46 4.33 -22.79 13.44
C ARG A 46 5.61 -23.59 13.53
N LEU A 47 6.60 -23.18 12.76
CA LEU A 47 7.93 -23.77 12.77
C LEU A 47 8.98 -22.66 12.91
N THR A 48 9.98 -22.93 13.73
CA THR A 48 11.27 -22.23 13.75
C THR A 48 12.15 -22.69 12.58
N PRO A 49 13.22 -21.95 12.24
CA PRO A 49 14.17 -22.39 11.21
C PRO A 49 14.80 -23.75 11.54
N GLU A 50 15.12 -23.99 12.82
CA GLU A 50 15.66 -25.28 13.30
C GLU A 50 14.66 -26.42 13.08
N GLU A 51 13.38 -26.23 13.44
CA GLU A 51 12.36 -27.26 13.21
C GLU A 51 12.11 -27.55 11.73
N VAL A 52 12.28 -26.57 10.84
CA VAL A 52 12.21 -26.78 9.38
C VAL A 52 13.34 -27.70 8.93
N GLU A 53 14.56 -27.46 9.41
CA GLU A 53 15.74 -28.26 9.10
C GLU A 53 15.66 -29.68 9.70
N ASP A 54 15.16 -29.82 10.93
CA ASP A 54 14.93 -31.12 11.59
C ASP A 54 13.88 -31.97 10.85
N LEU A 55 12.90 -31.32 10.22
CA LEU A 55 11.94 -31.99 9.33
C LEU A 55 12.55 -32.33 7.95
N GLY A 56 13.80 -31.94 7.72
CA GLY A 56 14.62 -32.21 6.55
C GLY A 56 14.27 -31.33 5.35
N TYR A 57 13.88 -30.09 5.59
CA TYR A 57 13.68 -29.06 4.57
C TYR A 57 14.75 -27.98 4.69
N ASN A 58 15.04 -27.29 3.58
CA ASN A 58 16.00 -26.19 3.57
C ASN A 58 15.25 -24.85 3.63
N CYS A 59 15.59 -23.99 4.60
CA CYS A 59 14.97 -22.66 4.74
C CYS A 59 15.14 -21.76 3.49
N SER A 60 16.15 -22.02 2.64
CA SER A 60 16.39 -21.31 1.37
C SER A 60 15.65 -21.91 0.18
N ASP A 61 15.10 -23.12 0.30
CA ASP A 61 14.36 -23.83 -0.75
C ASP A 61 13.17 -24.57 -0.13
N LEU A 62 12.13 -23.79 0.18
CA LEU A 62 10.94 -24.28 0.87
C LEU A 62 9.89 -24.78 -0.12
N PRO A 63 9.24 -25.93 0.14
CA PRO A 63 8.07 -26.34 -0.61
C PRO A 63 6.93 -25.33 -0.39
N ALA A 64 6.01 -25.22 -1.34
CA ALA A 64 4.91 -24.24 -1.29
C ALA A 64 4.01 -24.32 -0.03
N VAL A 65 3.98 -25.48 0.64
CA VAL A 65 3.24 -25.73 1.88
C VAL A 65 3.97 -25.26 3.15
N ILE A 66 5.23 -24.85 3.06
CA ILE A 66 5.94 -24.16 4.14
C ILE A 66 6.10 -22.70 3.72
N ARG A 67 5.38 -21.82 4.41
CA ARG A 67 5.33 -20.39 4.08
C ARG A 67 5.99 -19.59 5.18
N GLY A 68 6.56 -18.43 4.85
CA GLY A 68 6.97 -17.48 5.89
C GLY A 68 5.78 -17.10 6.76
N TYR A 69 5.99 -16.76 8.02
CA TYR A 69 4.91 -16.45 8.96
C TYR A 69 5.17 -15.13 9.68
N CYS A 70 4.14 -14.27 9.72
CA CYS A 70 4.23 -12.96 10.32
C CYS A 70 3.01 -12.65 11.17
N THR A 71 3.23 -12.18 12.40
CA THR A 71 2.20 -11.64 13.29
C THR A 71 2.43 -10.15 13.53
N GLY A 72 1.49 -9.49 14.22
CA GLY A 72 1.63 -8.11 14.66
C GLY A 72 2.90 -7.87 15.48
N LYS A 73 3.38 -8.89 16.21
CA LYS A 73 4.63 -8.79 16.98
C LYS A 73 5.84 -8.68 16.05
N GLU A 74 5.94 -9.52 15.01
CA GLU A 74 7.06 -9.47 14.07
C GLU A 74 7.05 -8.18 13.23
N VAL A 75 5.88 -7.58 12.98
CA VAL A 75 5.78 -6.28 12.29
C VAL A 75 6.35 -5.15 13.15
N VAL A 76 5.98 -5.06 14.42
CA VAL A 76 6.36 -3.89 15.27
C VAL A 76 7.65 -4.09 16.06
N GLN A 77 8.12 -5.33 16.20
CA GLN A 77 9.32 -5.71 16.94
C GLN A 77 10.35 -6.37 16.01
N ARG A 78 11.17 -7.26 16.58
CA ARG A 78 12.21 -7.99 15.86
C ARG A 78 11.60 -9.01 14.91
N ASN A 79 12.02 -8.95 13.65
CA ASN A 79 11.70 -9.96 12.67
C ASN A 79 12.54 -11.22 12.96
N GLN A 80 11.93 -12.20 13.62
CA GLN A 80 12.49 -13.56 13.68
C GLN A 80 11.92 -14.33 12.49
N ALA A 81 12.79 -15.01 11.75
CA ALA A 81 12.34 -15.93 10.72
C ALA A 81 11.43 -16.99 11.36
N ARG A 82 10.19 -17.05 10.91
CA ARG A 82 9.17 -18.00 11.35
C ARG A 82 8.49 -18.54 10.13
N PHE A 83 8.08 -19.80 10.21
CA PHE A 83 7.41 -20.50 9.14
C PHE A 83 6.10 -21.09 9.63
N VAL A 84 5.23 -21.44 8.69
CA VAL A 84 3.97 -22.11 8.96
C VAL A 84 3.72 -23.22 7.94
N ILE A 85 3.17 -24.34 8.41
CA ILE A 85 2.67 -25.42 7.56
C ILE A 85 1.27 -25.03 7.07
N ASP A 86 1.12 -24.75 5.77
CA ASP A 86 -0.13 -24.35 5.16
C ASP A 86 -0.61 -25.41 4.13
N PHE A 87 -1.47 -26.30 4.59
CA PHE A 87 -2.12 -27.32 3.75
C PHE A 87 -3.44 -26.85 3.12
N PHE A 88 -3.66 -25.54 3.00
CA PHE A 88 -4.85 -25.04 2.32
C PHE A 88 -4.98 -25.59 0.89
N GLY A 89 -6.15 -26.12 0.56
CA GLY A 89 -6.42 -26.76 -0.74
C GLY A 89 -6.07 -28.24 -0.82
N LEU A 90 -5.37 -28.81 0.17
CA LEU A 90 -5.07 -30.24 0.21
C LEU A 90 -6.11 -31.02 1.01
N SER A 91 -6.54 -32.16 0.48
CA SER A 91 -7.23 -33.18 1.27
C SER A 91 -6.27 -33.77 2.32
N LYS A 92 -6.83 -34.46 3.32
CA LYS A 92 -6.04 -35.14 4.35
C LYS A 92 -5.10 -36.17 3.73
N GLU A 93 -5.62 -36.93 2.77
CA GLU A 93 -4.92 -38.00 2.06
C GLU A 93 -3.77 -37.40 1.24
N ALA A 94 -4.04 -36.33 0.48
CA ALA A 94 -3.02 -35.63 -0.29
C ALA A 94 -1.93 -35.04 0.61
N ALA A 95 -2.30 -34.38 1.72
CA ALA A 95 -1.33 -33.84 2.68
C ALA A 95 -0.45 -34.95 3.27
N ARG A 96 -1.02 -36.12 3.58
CA ARG A 96 -0.30 -37.28 4.10
C ARG A 96 0.65 -37.90 3.06
N GLU A 97 0.20 -38.05 1.82
CA GLU A 97 0.95 -38.72 0.76
C GLU A 97 2.06 -37.83 0.18
N GLN A 98 1.76 -36.54 -0.05
CA GLN A 98 2.69 -35.59 -0.65
C GLN A 98 3.67 -34.99 0.36
N HIS A 99 3.25 -34.85 1.63
CA HIS A 99 4.05 -34.21 2.69
C HIS A 99 4.08 -35.02 3.99
N PRO A 100 4.52 -36.30 3.97
CA PRO A 100 4.38 -37.22 5.09
C PRO A 100 5.07 -36.75 6.38
N ARG A 101 6.22 -36.06 6.29
CA ARG A 101 6.94 -35.52 7.46
C ARG A 101 6.16 -34.40 8.16
N LEU A 102 5.65 -33.44 7.38
CA LEU A 102 4.86 -32.32 7.88
C LEU A 102 3.50 -32.80 8.41
N PHE A 103 2.87 -33.73 7.71
CA PHE A 103 1.62 -34.34 8.16
C PHE A 103 1.81 -35.08 9.49
N ASN A 104 2.87 -35.87 9.62
CA ASN A 104 3.19 -36.57 10.87
C ASN A 104 3.53 -35.60 12.02
N HIS A 105 4.18 -34.47 11.73
CA HIS A 105 4.39 -33.40 12.71
C HIS A 105 3.04 -32.91 13.24
N LEU A 106 2.13 -32.45 12.37
CA LEU A 106 0.81 -31.97 12.76
C LEU A 106 -0.04 -33.06 13.46
N LEU A 107 0.12 -34.32 13.05
CA LEU A 107 -0.55 -35.46 13.68
C LEU A 107 -0.15 -35.61 15.15
N LYS A 108 1.10 -35.30 15.51
CA LYS A 108 1.61 -35.37 16.87
C LYS A 108 1.30 -34.10 17.67
N THR A 109 1.39 -32.93 17.04
CA THR A 109 1.39 -31.63 17.74
C THR A 109 0.03 -30.92 17.72
N VAL A 110 -0.78 -31.11 16.68
CA VAL A 110 -2.05 -30.40 16.50
C VAL A 110 -3.26 -31.30 16.73
N LYS A 111 -3.26 -32.52 16.17
CA LYS A 111 -4.43 -33.41 16.23
C LYS A 111 -4.91 -33.68 17.66
N PRO A 112 -4.06 -34.05 18.65
CA PRO A 112 -4.54 -34.35 20.01
C PRO A 112 -5.21 -33.14 20.67
N ILE A 113 -4.67 -31.93 20.42
CA ILE A 113 -5.22 -30.68 20.95
C ILE A 113 -6.59 -30.39 20.32
N ARG A 114 -6.71 -30.57 18.99
CA ARG A 114 -7.97 -30.35 18.26
C ARG A 114 -9.04 -31.35 18.68
N GLU A 115 -8.72 -32.63 18.79
CA GLU A 115 -9.66 -33.71 19.17
C GLU A 115 -10.32 -33.46 20.53
N ALA A 116 -9.62 -32.81 21.46
CA ALA A 116 -10.16 -32.44 22.77
C ALA A 116 -11.14 -31.24 22.73
N GLN A 117 -11.25 -30.51 21.61
CA GLN A 117 -12.14 -29.35 21.49
C GLN A 117 -13.58 -29.76 21.17
N ASN A 118 -14.55 -28.95 21.59
CA ASN A 118 -15.97 -29.23 21.34
C ASN A 118 -16.41 -28.98 19.89
N ASP A 119 -15.72 -28.10 19.17
CA ASP A 119 -16.07 -27.72 17.79
C ASP A 119 -15.68 -28.84 16.79
N ALA A 120 -16.69 -29.40 16.12
CA ALA A 120 -16.51 -30.49 15.16
C ALA A 120 -15.66 -30.09 13.94
N GLY A 121 -15.76 -28.84 13.47
CA GLY A 121 -15.06 -28.39 12.27
C GLY A 121 -13.53 -28.46 12.40
N PRO A 122 -12.95 -27.79 13.42
CA PRO A 122 -11.56 -27.90 13.84
C PRO A 122 -11.07 -29.32 14.14
N ARG A 123 -11.92 -30.18 14.72
CA ARG A 123 -11.60 -31.60 15.01
C ARG A 123 -11.41 -32.41 13.73
N GLU A 124 -12.40 -32.34 12.84
CA GLU A 124 -12.43 -33.15 11.63
C GLU A 124 -11.37 -32.70 10.63
N ARG A 125 -11.03 -31.40 10.61
CA ARG A 125 -10.07 -30.78 9.68
C ARG A 125 -8.81 -30.28 10.40
N TRP A 126 -8.30 -31.07 11.34
CA TRP A 126 -7.17 -30.68 12.20
C TRP A 126 -5.87 -30.36 11.44
N TRP A 127 -5.70 -30.84 10.20
CA TRP A 127 -4.49 -30.62 9.40
C TRP A 127 -4.49 -29.28 8.64
N ILE A 128 -5.58 -28.51 8.70
CA ILE A 128 -5.67 -27.16 8.15
C ILE A 128 -5.98 -26.13 9.23
N PHE A 129 -5.75 -24.85 8.91
CA PHE A 129 -6.00 -23.75 9.83
C PHE A 129 -7.46 -23.68 10.29
N GLY A 130 -7.68 -23.19 11.52
CA GLY A 130 -9.02 -22.97 12.06
C GLY A 130 -9.87 -21.99 11.23
N ARG A 131 -9.25 -20.92 10.69
CA ARG A 131 -9.85 -20.07 9.65
C ARG A 131 -8.90 -19.91 8.49
N THR A 132 -9.28 -20.48 7.35
CA THR A 132 -8.45 -20.56 6.14
C THR A 132 -8.51 -19.33 5.24
N ARG A 133 -9.52 -18.46 5.41
CA ARG A 133 -9.73 -17.20 4.68
C ARG A 133 -9.61 -17.33 3.15
N PRO A 134 -10.47 -18.15 2.50
CA PRO A 134 -10.43 -18.30 1.05
C PRO A 134 -10.59 -16.96 0.32
N GLU A 135 -11.42 -16.05 0.81
CA GLU A 135 -11.66 -14.73 0.20
C GLU A 135 -10.39 -13.88 0.18
N LEU A 136 -9.62 -13.89 1.28
CA LEU A 136 -8.32 -13.22 1.34
C LEU A 136 -7.32 -13.86 0.39
N ARG A 137 -7.27 -15.19 0.33
CA ARG A 137 -6.35 -15.90 -0.57
C ARG A 137 -6.66 -15.60 -2.03
N ASP A 138 -7.94 -15.53 -2.38
CA ASP A 138 -8.40 -15.15 -3.71
C ASP A 138 -8.02 -13.70 -4.03
N ALA A 139 -8.25 -12.78 -3.09
CA ALA A 139 -7.84 -11.38 -3.25
C ALA A 139 -6.31 -11.22 -3.40
N LEU A 140 -5.50 -12.12 -2.82
CA LEU A 140 -4.04 -12.06 -2.95
C LEU A 140 -3.48 -12.70 -4.24
N LYS A 141 -4.31 -13.39 -5.04
CA LYS A 141 -3.85 -14.03 -6.29
C LYS A 141 -3.24 -13.01 -7.24
N GLY A 142 -2.09 -13.37 -7.82
CA GLY A 142 -1.34 -12.55 -8.77
C GLY A 142 -0.46 -11.47 -8.15
N LEU A 143 -0.64 -11.14 -6.85
CA LEU A 143 0.18 -10.15 -6.17
C LEU A 143 1.54 -10.74 -5.77
N LYS A 144 2.60 -9.95 -5.89
CA LYS A 144 3.96 -10.32 -5.41
C LYS A 144 4.20 -9.95 -3.96
N ARG A 145 3.39 -9.01 -3.45
CA ARG A 145 3.42 -8.48 -2.08
C ARG A 145 2.06 -7.89 -1.75
N TYR A 146 1.80 -7.67 -0.48
CA TYR A 146 0.56 -7.06 0.00
C TYR A 146 0.83 -6.21 1.25
N ILE A 147 -0.08 -5.31 1.58
CA ILE A 147 0.09 -4.41 2.72
C ILE A 147 -0.49 -5.07 3.97
N VAL A 148 0.17 -4.91 5.12
CA VAL A 148 -0.36 -5.31 6.41
C VAL A 148 -0.33 -4.18 7.43
N THR A 149 -1.22 -4.28 8.42
CA THR A 149 -1.15 -3.50 9.65
C THR A 149 -1.57 -4.38 10.84
N PRO A 150 -0.96 -4.22 12.04
CA PRO A 150 -1.43 -4.93 13.23
C PRO A 150 -2.90 -4.63 13.55
N GLU A 151 -3.65 -5.51 14.19
CA GLU A 151 -4.97 -5.11 14.71
C GLU A 151 -4.75 -4.08 15.83
N THR A 152 -3.98 -4.45 16.85
CA THR A 152 -3.73 -3.62 18.04
C THR A 152 -2.30 -3.09 18.04
N SER A 153 -2.12 -1.76 18.06
CA SER A 153 -0.79 -1.14 18.15
C SER A 153 -0.87 0.27 18.72
N LYS A 154 0.11 0.66 19.55
CA LYS A 154 0.24 2.04 20.06
C LYS A 154 0.43 3.03 18.92
N HIS A 155 1.32 2.71 17.99
CA HIS A 155 1.59 3.49 16.79
C HIS A 155 1.12 2.71 15.57
N ARG A 156 0.27 3.33 14.76
CA ARG A 156 -0.30 2.71 13.58
C ARG A 156 0.75 2.71 12.48
N VAL A 157 1.08 1.52 11.98
CA VAL A 157 2.04 1.32 10.89
C VAL A 157 1.46 0.43 9.81
N PHE A 158 1.70 0.78 8.56
CA PHE A 158 1.44 -0.07 7.40
C PHE A 158 2.78 -0.45 6.76
N THR A 159 2.90 -1.67 6.24
CA THR A 159 4.13 -2.16 5.59
C THR A 159 3.81 -3.21 4.54
N PHE A 160 4.66 -3.36 3.52
CA PHE A 160 4.55 -4.48 2.59
C PHE A 160 5.12 -5.77 3.19
N LEU A 161 4.41 -6.88 3.01
CA LEU A 161 4.93 -8.25 3.14
C LEU A 161 5.01 -8.92 1.77
N PRO A 162 6.03 -9.76 1.50
CA PRO A 162 6.06 -10.60 0.31
C PRO A 162 4.86 -11.56 0.28
N ALA A 163 4.34 -11.88 -0.90
CA ALA A 163 3.21 -12.79 -1.06
C ALA A 163 3.49 -14.25 -0.61
N ALA A 164 4.76 -14.60 -0.40
CA ALA A 164 5.17 -15.89 0.16
C ALA A 164 5.03 -15.96 1.69
N VAL A 165 4.85 -14.82 2.36
CA VAL A 165 4.61 -14.74 3.79
C VAL A 165 3.11 -14.89 4.04
N THR A 166 2.74 -15.56 5.13
CA THR A 166 1.38 -15.73 5.63
C THR A 166 1.22 -14.85 6.86
N SER A 167 0.26 -13.93 6.81
CA SER A 167 -0.13 -13.08 7.95
C SER A 167 -1.14 -13.80 8.84
N ASP A 168 -0.95 -13.71 10.15
CA ASP A 168 -1.88 -14.25 11.13
C ASP A 168 -3.03 -13.29 11.48
N HIS A 169 -3.96 -13.78 12.29
CA HIS A 169 -5.15 -13.04 12.73
C HIS A 169 -4.87 -11.74 13.49
N SER A 170 -3.65 -11.53 14.00
CA SER A 170 -3.28 -10.27 14.65
C SER A 170 -2.92 -9.17 13.65
N LEU A 171 -3.00 -9.46 12.34
CA LEU A 171 -2.81 -8.53 11.24
C LEU A 171 -4.09 -8.40 10.41
N TYR A 172 -4.35 -7.19 9.92
CA TYR A 172 -5.19 -6.96 8.76
C TYR A 172 -4.32 -6.86 7.51
N VAL A 173 -4.78 -7.49 6.44
CA VAL A 173 -4.17 -7.47 5.11
C VAL A 173 -5.00 -6.57 4.20
N VAL A 174 -4.34 -5.67 3.48
CA VAL A 174 -4.92 -4.96 2.34
C VAL A 174 -4.35 -5.59 1.06
N ALA A 175 -5.23 -6.19 0.26
CA ALA A 175 -4.92 -6.94 -0.96
C ALA A 175 -4.58 -6.02 -2.15
N SER A 176 -3.51 -5.24 -1.98
CA SER A 176 -2.94 -4.32 -2.97
C SER A 176 -1.42 -4.35 -2.87
N ASP A 177 -0.75 -4.37 -4.02
CA ASP A 177 0.70 -4.18 -4.15
C ASP A 177 1.09 -2.75 -4.57
N ALA A 178 0.08 -1.86 -4.70
CA ALA A 178 0.24 -0.48 -5.13
C ALA A 178 0.83 0.39 -4.02
N SER A 179 1.97 1.01 -4.31
CA SER A 179 2.68 1.90 -3.37
C SER A 179 1.87 3.15 -3.02
N VAL A 180 1.01 3.64 -3.91
CA VAL A 180 0.09 4.75 -3.60
C VAL A 180 -0.89 4.36 -2.48
N THR A 181 -1.42 3.13 -2.47
CA THR A 181 -2.31 2.66 -1.39
C THR A 181 -1.56 2.63 -0.07
N LEU A 182 -0.32 2.12 -0.06
CA LEU A 182 0.53 2.15 1.13
C LEU A 182 0.77 3.59 1.63
N GLY A 183 1.05 4.52 0.71
CA GLY A 183 1.32 5.92 1.03
C GLY A 183 0.13 6.62 1.66
N VAL A 184 -1.06 6.50 1.05
CA VAL A 184 -2.29 7.08 1.62
C VAL A 184 -2.58 6.48 3.00
N LEU A 185 -2.47 5.16 3.17
CA LEU A 185 -2.71 4.51 4.47
C LEU A 185 -1.68 4.91 5.53
N SER A 186 -0.44 5.20 5.13
CA SER A 186 0.63 5.62 6.04
C SER A 186 0.62 7.12 6.37
N SER A 187 -0.18 7.91 5.66
CA SER A 187 -0.27 9.36 5.85
C SER A 187 -1.05 9.74 7.11
N ARG A 188 -0.74 10.91 7.65
CA ARG A 188 -1.49 11.57 8.73
C ARG A 188 -2.99 11.60 8.46
N VAL A 189 -3.42 11.79 7.21
CA VAL A 189 -4.85 11.80 6.85
C VAL A 189 -5.54 10.50 7.25
N HIS A 190 -4.95 9.35 6.87
CA HIS A 190 -5.52 8.06 7.26
C HIS A 190 -5.27 7.73 8.72
N LEU A 191 -4.13 8.13 9.30
CA LEU A 191 -3.85 7.88 10.72
C LEU A 191 -4.84 8.62 11.63
N THR A 192 -5.16 9.88 11.33
CA THR A 192 -6.17 10.67 12.04
C THR A 192 -7.56 10.04 11.87
N TRP A 193 -7.93 9.62 10.64
CA TRP A 193 -9.17 8.88 10.40
C TRP A 193 -9.26 7.61 11.23
N ALA A 194 -8.24 6.75 11.14
CA ALA A 194 -8.23 5.45 11.82
C ALA A 194 -8.25 5.59 13.34
N SER A 195 -7.64 6.65 13.89
CA SER A 195 -7.70 6.96 15.31
C SER A 195 -9.12 7.34 15.77
N ALA A 196 -9.88 8.05 14.94
CA ALA A 196 -11.24 8.47 15.27
C ALA A 196 -12.30 7.39 14.97
N ALA A 197 -12.15 6.68 13.86
CA ALA A 197 -13.08 5.64 13.42
C ALA A 197 -12.84 4.29 14.11
N GLY A 198 -11.59 4.02 14.53
CA GLY A 198 -11.20 2.79 15.19
C GLY A 198 -11.76 2.67 16.61
N SER A 199 -11.40 1.58 17.28
CA SER A 199 -11.73 1.38 18.70
C SER A 199 -10.44 1.26 19.51
N THR A 200 -10.53 1.10 20.83
CA THR A 200 -9.38 0.74 21.66
C THR A 200 -9.57 -0.64 22.29
N LEU A 201 -8.46 -1.28 22.68
CA LEU A 201 -8.42 -2.35 23.67
C LEU A 201 -7.74 -1.75 24.89
N GLU A 202 -8.52 -1.44 25.93
CA GLU A 202 -8.07 -0.58 27.03
C GLU A 202 -7.62 0.78 26.46
N ASP A 203 -6.33 1.08 26.50
CA ASP A 203 -5.71 2.30 25.98
C ASP A 203 -5.07 2.13 24.59
N ARG A 204 -5.00 0.89 24.05
CA ARG A 204 -4.30 0.61 22.80
C ARG A 204 -5.23 0.71 21.59
N PRO A 205 -4.90 1.53 20.57
CA PRO A 205 -5.69 1.62 19.35
C PRO A 205 -5.83 0.28 18.61
N ARG A 206 -7.05 -0.02 18.16
CA ARG A 206 -7.40 -1.13 17.28
C ARG A 206 -7.82 -0.62 15.91
N TRP A 207 -7.26 -1.22 14.88
CA TRP A 207 -7.62 -1.00 13.50
C TRP A 207 -8.40 -2.20 12.98
N ARG A 208 -9.61 -1.95 12.48
CA ARG A 208 -10.46 -2.97 11.85
C ARG A 208 -10.96 -2.45 10.53
N ASN A 209 -10.94 -3.28 9.49
CA ASN A 209 -11.26 -2.86 8.13
C ASN A 209 -12.63 -2.16 8.03
N GLN A 210 -13.68 -2.72 8.66
CA GLN A 210 -15.04 -2.19 8.56
C GLN A 210 -15.21 -0.76 9.07
N ALA A 211 -14.36 -0.32 10.00
CA ALA A 211 -14.41 1.03 10.54
C ALA A 211 -13.33 1.93 9.94
N CYS A 212 -12.10 1.40 9.78
CA CYS A 212 -10.95 2.21 9.40
C CYS A 212 -10.68 2.24 7.91
N PHE A 213 -11.05 1.20 7.13
CA PHE A 213 -10.73 1.08 5.71
C PHE A 213 -11.97 1.19 4.83
N ASP A 214 -12.97 0.34 5.04
CA ASP A 214 -14.13 0.22 4.16
C ASP A 214 -14.89 1.56 3.96
N PRO A 215 -15.05 2.44 4.97
CA PRO A 215 -15.64 3.78 4.78
C PRO A 215 -14.63 4.87 4.41
N PHE A 216 -13.32 4.59 4.38
CA PHE A 216 -12.30 5.64 4.21
C PHE A 216 -12.29 6.19 2.75
N PRO A 217 -12.52 7.49 2.55
CA PRO A 217 -12.53 8.06 1.21
C PRO A 217 -11.11 8.38 0.72
N PHE A 218 -10.54 7.49 -0.10
CA PHE A 218 -9.25 7.71 -0.76
C PHE A 218 -9.25 8.97 -1.67
N PRO A 219 -8.10 9.65 -1.84
CA PRO A 219 -8.02 10.81 -2.72
C PRO A 219 -8.16 10.40 -4.18
N ALA A 220 -8.75 11.27 -5.01
CA ALA A 220 -8.78 11.09 -6.46
C ALA A 220 -7.46 11.60 -7.08
N ALA A 221 -6.34 11.00 -6.69
CA ALA A 221 -5.01 11.39 -7.15
C ALA A 221 -4.89 11.26 -8.68
N THR A 222 -4.15 12.16 -9.31
CA THR A 222 -3.69 12.02 -10.71
C THR A 222 -2.58 10.99 -10.83
N ASP A 223 -2.23 10.54 -12.05
CA ASP A 223 -1.10 9.62 -12.25
C ASP A 223 0.22 10.16 -11.68
N ALA A 224 0.51 11.45 -11.90
CA ALA A 224 1.69 12.09 -11.35
C ALA A 224 1.71 12.06 -9.82
N GLN A 225 0.57 12.38 -9.18
CA GLN A 225 0.45 12.31 -7.72
C GLN A 225 0.57 10.88 -7.19
N ARG A 226 0.00 9.88 -7.89
CA ARG A 226 0.15 8.45 -7.54
C ARG A 226 1.62 8.04 -7.52
N VAL A 227 2.41 8.45 -8.52
CA VAL A 227 3.86 8.18 -8.59
C VAL A 227 4.60 8.82 -7.43
N VAL A 228 4.33 10.10 -7.13
CA VAL A 228 4.99 10.83 -6.03
C VAL A 228 4.68 10.18 -4.68
N ILE A 229 3.40 9.96 -4.37
CA ILE A 229 2.97 9.29 -3.12
C ILE A 229 3.61 7.91 -3.02
N GLY A 230 3.57 7.14 -4.11
CA GLY A 230 4.15 5.80 -4.16
C GLY A 230 5.65 5.80 -3.86
N ARG A 231 6.41 6.73 -4.41
CA ARG A 231 7.84 6.87 -4.14
C ARG A 231 8.12 7.15 -2.66
N HIS A 232 7.39 8.07 -2.05
CA HIS A 232 7.54 8.37 -0.62
C HIS A 232 7.16 7.18 0.27
N ALA A 233 6.10 6.45 -0.10
CA ALA A 233 5.68 5.24 0.60
C ALA A 233 6.74 4.12 0.57
N GLU A 234 7.33 3.86 -0.61
CA GLU A 234 8.40 2.88 -0.77
C GLU A 234 9.65 3.29 0.03
N ALA A 235 10.03 4.57 -0.05
CA ALA A 235 11.16 5.10 0.73
C ALA A 235 10.93 4.90 2.23
N LEU A 236 9.74 5.25 2.74
CA LEU A 236 9.38 5.09 4.16
C LEU A 236 9.36 3.62 4.60
N ASP A 237 8.84 2.71 3.78
CA ASP A 237 8.81 1.27 4.08
C ASP A 237 10.21 0.66 4.07
N ALA A 238 10.99 0.92 3.03
CA ALA A 238 12.37 0.46 2.91
C ALA A 238 13.25 1.01 4.03
N TYR A 239 13.08 2.29 4.38
CA TYR A 239 13.84 2.96 5.43
C TYR A 239 13.65 2.30 6.79
N ARG A 240 12.39 2.04 7.19
CA ARG A 240 12.08 1.36 8.46
C ARG A 240 12.70 -0.04 8.51
N LYS A 241 12.56 -0.81 7.43
CA LYS A 241 13.12 -2.16 7.33
C LYS A 241 14.63 -2.16 7.40
N ALA A 242 15.31 -1.23 6.73
CA ALA A 242 16.76 -1.08 6.78
C ALA A 242 17.24 -0.78 8.22
N ARG A 243 16.59 0.16 8.91
CA ARG A 243 16.93 0.49 10.31
C ARG A 243 16.73 -0.67 11.27
N GLN A 244 15.65 -1.43 11.14
CA GLN A 244 15.42 -2.62 11.96
C GLN A 244 16.40 -3.77 11.64
N ALA A 245 16.82 -3.91 10.38
CA ALA A 245 17.81 -4.91 9.98
C ALA A 245 19.20 -4.58 10.53
N GLU A 246 19.59 -3.31 10.51
CA GLU A 246 20.85 -2.80 11.05
C GLU A 246 20.91 -2.87 12.58
N HIS A 247 19.81 -2.56 13.25
CA HIS A 247 19.72 -2.52 14.72
C HIS A 247 18.68 -3.52 15.24
N SER A 248 19.10 -4.76 15.48
CA SER A 248 18.19 -5.84 15.89
C SER A 248 17.42 -5.62 17.22
N ALA A 249 17.83 -4.65 18.05
CA ALA A 249 17.14 -4.24 19.27
C ALA A 249 16.12 -3.11 19.03
N LEU A 250 16.16 -2.45 17.87
CA LEU A 250 15.27 -1.35 17.51
C LEU A 250 13.88 -1.88 17.17
N THR A 251 12.86 -1.35 17.86
CA THR A 251 11.44 -1.65 17.58
C THR A 251 10.76 -0.45 16.94
N LEU A 252 9.73 -0.69 16.13
CA LEU A 252 8.91 0.40 15.59
C LEU A 252 8.20 1.14 16.71
N THR A 253 7.76 0.46 17.77
CA THR A 253 7.13 1.13 18.91
C THR A 253 8.05 2.16 19.56
N ALA A 254 9.31 1.80 19.84
CA ALA A 254 10.30 2.73 20.40
C ALA A 254 10.60 3.87 19.42
N THR A 255 10.82 3.52 18.15
CA THR A 255 11.08 4.49 17.07
C THR A 255 9.97 5.55 17.00
N TYR A 256 8.71 5.14 16.95
CA TYR A 256 7.58 6.05 16.82
C TYR A 256 7.24 6.79 18.12
N ASN A 257 7.63 6.29 19.30
CA ASN A 257 7.59 7.10 20.52
C ASN A 257 8.52 8.31 20.38
N VAL A 258 9.73 8.13 19.87
CA VAL A 258 10.68 9.22 19.64
C VAL A 258 10.18 10.16 18.55
N VAL A 259 9.69 9.65 17.42
CA VAL A 259 9.10 10.49 16.35
C VAL A 259 7.94 11.35 16.88
N ALA A 260 7.08 10.79 17.74
CA ALA A 260 5.99 11.56 18.35
C ALA A 260 6.52 12.69 19.25
N LYS A 261 7.56 12.44 20.06
CA LYS A 261 8.21 13.45 20.91
C LYS A 261 8.87 14.55 20.07
N LEU A 262 9.56 14.18 18.99
CA LEU A 262 10.14 15.14 18.04
C LEU A 262 9.06 16.03 17.43
N ARG A 263 7.92 15.45 17.02
CA ARG A 263 6.81 16.20 16.42
C ARG A 263 6.14 17.16 17.42
N SER A 264 6.05 16.79 18.70
CA SER A 264 5.44 17.63 19.74
C SER A 264 6.42 18.61 20.41
N GLY A 265 7.72 18.52 20.13
CA GLY A 265 8.75 19.30 20.82
C GLY A 265 8.99 18.87 22.28
N GLU A 266 8.59 17.65 22.66
CA GLU A 266 8.86 17.11 23.99
C GLU A 266 10.36 16.79 24.17
N LEU A 267 10.87 17.00 25.39
CA LEU A 267 12.27 16.69 25.72
C LEU A 267 12.54 15.18 25.61
N LEU A 268 13.65 14.83 24.97
CA LEU A 268 14.12 13.46 24.86
C LEU A 268 14.93 13.05 26.10
N THR A 269 14.69 11.85 26.60
CA THR A 269 15.54 11.22 27.61
C THR A 269 16.82 10.66 26.97
N ALA A 270 17.81 10.29 27.79
CA ALA A 270 19.03 9.63 27.30
C ALA A 270 18.75 8.32 26.53
N GLU A 271 17.66 7.62 26.86
CA GLU A 271 17.26 6.41 26.12
C GLU A 271 16.56 6.75 24.80
N ASP A 272 15.73 7.80 24.78
CA ASP A 272 15.14 8.30 23.54
C ASP A 272 16.22 8.75 22.54
N GLU A 273 17.30 9.37 23.00
CA GLU A 273 18.41 9.80 22.13
C GLU A 273 19.14 8.60 21.49
N LYS A 274 19.29 7.48 22.21
CA LYS A 274 19.84 6.25 21.61
C LYS A 274 18.92 5.72 20.52
N VAL A 275 17.61 5.70 20.78
CA VAL A 275 16.61 5.26 19.79
C VAL A 275 16.58 6.22 18.59
N ARG A 276 16.65 7.54 18.82
CA ARG A 276 16.75 8.57 17.79
C ARG A 276 17.95 8.30 16.88
N ALA A 277 19.11 8.03 17.45
CA ALA A 277 20.33 7.72 16.72
C ALA A 277 20.23 6.40 15.93
N MET A 278 19.75 5.31 16.54
CA MET A 278 19.59 4.03 15.83
C MET A 278 18.54 4.10 14.71
N ALA A 279 17.45 4.83 14.91
CA ALA A 279 16.40 4.95 13.89
C ALA A 279 16.70 6.02 12.83
N LEU A 280 17.70 6.89 13.08
CA LEU A 280 17.80 8.25 12.52
C LEU A 280 16.40 8.88 12.41
N ALA A 281 15.78 9.09 13.57
CA ALA A 281 14.36 9.43 13.68
C ALA A 281 14.00 10.78 13.02
N ASP A 282 14.94 11.71 12.91
CA ASP A 282 14.75 12.98 12.20
C ASP A 282 14.50 12.77 10.70
N THR A 283 15.29 11.89 10.06
CA THR A 283 15.07 11.52 8.66
C THR A 283 13.74 10.78 8.48
N LEU A 284 13.39 9.92 9.44
CA LEU A 284 12.09 9.25 9.42
C LEU A 284 10.93 10.24 9.53
N LEU A 285 11.05 11.26 10.38
CA LEU A 285 10.05 12.33 10.52
C LEU A 285 9.93 13.13 9.21
N ASP A 286 11.04 13.51 8.60
CA ASP A 286 11.04 14.23 7.31
C ASP A 286 10.39 13.39 6.19
N LEU A 287 10.64 12.07 6.13
CA LEU A 287 9.98 11.17 5.19
C LEU A 287 8.46 11.12 5.38
N HIS A 288 7.98 11.15 6.63
CA HIS A 288 6.55 11.26 6.93
C HIS A 288 5.99 12.59 6.48
N ASP A 289 6.66 13.70 6.80
CA ASP A 289 6.18 15.03 6.42
C ASP A 289 6.14 15.22 4.90
N GLN A 290 7.09 14.65 4.15
CA GLN A 290 7.04 14.62 2.68
C GLN A 290 5.84 13.80 2.16
N LEU A 291 5.58 12.63 2.75
CA LEU A 291 4.43 11.80 2.38
C LEU A 291 3.11 12.52 2.68
N ASP A 292 3.00 13.16 3.85
CA ASP A 292 1.80 13.86 4.30
C ASP A 292 1.46 15.04 3.39
N ARG A 293 2.46 15.83 2.98
CA ARG A 293 2.29 16.91 1.99
C ARG A 293 1.79 16.37 0.66
N ALA A 294 2.41 15.31 0.13
CA ALA A 294 2.01 14.71 -1.15
C ALA A 294 0.58 14.13 -1.12
N VAL A 295 0.17 13.56 0.01
CA VAL A 295 -1.21 13.07 0.18
C VAL A 295 -2.19 14.22 0.34
N ALA A 296 -1.85 15.27 1.10
CA ALA A 296 -2.68 16.48 1.19
C ALA A 296 -2.89 17.14 -0.17
N ASP A 297 -1.85 17.21 -1.01
CA ASP A 297 -1.94 17.69 -2.40
C ASP A 297 -2.90 16.85 -3.24
N ALA A 298 -2.91 15.52 -3.07
CA ALA A 298 -3.84 14.64 -3.76
C ALA A 298 -5.31 14.80 -3.30
N TYR A 299 -5.53 15.26 -2.07
CA TYR A 299 -6.85 15.71 -1.62
C TYR A 299 -7.19 17.14 -2.05
N GLY A 300 -6.20 17.93 -2.50
CA GLY A 300 -6.35 19.36 -2.75
C GLY A 300 -6.52 20.17 -1.48
N TRP A 301 -5.92 19.72 -0.37
CA TRP A 301 -6.06 20.31 0.96
C TRP A 301 -4.77 21.00 1.42
N PRO A 302 -4.86 22.00 2.31
CA PRO A 302 -3.68 22.55 2.98
C PRO A 302 -2.90 21.46 3.72
N HIS A 303 -1.58 21.59 3.76
CA HIS A 303 -0.69 20.61 4.41
C HIS A 303 -0.87 20.60 5.93
N GLU A 304 -1.19 21.76 6.51
CA GLU A 304 -1.42 21.94 7.93
C GLU A 304 -2.92 22.15 8.20
N LEU A 305 -3.63 21.04 8.37
CA LEU A 305 -5.03 21.05 8.81
C LEU A 305 -5.15 20.52 10.23
N PRO A 306 -5.86 21.20 11.15
CA PRO A 306 -6.21 20.63 12.44
C PRO A 306 -6.98 19.31 12.30
N ASP A 307 -6.77 18.35 13.20
CA ASP A 307 -7.37 17.01 13.11
C ASP A 307 -8.91 17.06 13.01
N GLY A 308 -9.56 17.95 13.77
CA GLY A 308 -11.03 18.09 13.72
C GLY A 308 -11.56 18.58 12.37
N GLU A 309 -10.83 19.47 11.70
CA GLU A 309 -11.20 19.94 10.36
C GLU A 309 -10.95 18.85 9.31
N LEU A 310 -9.80 18.16 9.42
CA LEU A 310 -9.45 17.02 8.58
C LEU A 310 -10.54 15.94 8.62
N LEU A 311 -11.00 15.57 9.82
CA LEU A 311 -12.09 14.60 9.99
C LEU A 311 -13.40 15.09 9.39
N THR A 312 -13.74 16.38 9.57
CA THR A 312 -14.94 16.98 8.97
C THR A 312 -14.91 16.86 7.44
N ARG A 313 -13.76 17.19 6.82
CA ARG A 313 -13.57 17.07 5.37
C ARG A 313 -13.65 15.62 4.89
N LEU A 314 -13.10 14.66 5.64
CA LEU A 314 -13.19 13.24 5.31
C LEU A 314 -14.63 12.72 5.37
N VAL A 315 -15.40 13.07 6.40
CA VAL A 315 -16.83 12.68 6.49
C VAL A 315 -17.62 13.25 5.32
N ALA A 316 -17.41 14.52 4.98
CA ALA A 316 -18.04 15.14 3.82
C ALA A 316 -17.64 14.43 2.50
N LEU A 317 -16.35 14.10 2.34
CA LEU A 317 -15.87 13.39 1.15
C LEU A 317 -16.45 11.97 1.06
N ASN A 318 -16.58 11.25 2.17
CA ASN A 318 -17.25 9.95 2.21
C ASN A 318 -18.69 10.06 1.68
N ALA A 319 -19.47 11.06 2.13
CA ALA A 319 -20.83 11.28 1.66
C ALA A 319 -20.88 11.60 0.15
N VAL A 320 -19.93 12.38 -0.37
CA VAL A 320 -19.77 12.63 -1.81
C VAL A 320 -19.48 11.34 -2.56
N ARG A 321 -18.54 10.51 -2.08
CA ARG A 321 -18.21 9.21 -2.70
C ARG A 321 -19.41 8.27 -2.71
N ALA A 322 -20.13 8.17 -1.60
CA ALA A 322 -21.34 7.35 -1.51
C ALA A 322 -22.40 7.78 -2.53
N ALA A 323 -22.60 9.10 -2.71
CA ALA A 323 -23.54 9.62 -3.70
C ALA A 323 -23.10 9.36 -5.16
N GLU A 324 -21.79 9.38 -5.43
CA GLU A 324 -21.22 9.00 -6.72
C GLU A 324 -21.40 7.50 -7.00
N GLU A 325 -21.13 6.65 -6.01
CA GLU A 325 -21.30 5.20 -6.13
C GLU A 325 -22.77 4.79 -6.29
N ALA A 326 -23.70 5.51 -5.67
CA ALA A 326 -25.14 5.34 -5.86
C ALA A 326 -25.58 5.67 -7.31
N LYS A 327 -24.83 6.55 -8.00
CA LYS A 327 -25.02 6.88 -9.42
C LYS A 327 -24.20 5.97 -10.36
N GLY A 328 -23.54 4.95 -9.82
CA GLY A 328 -22.71 4.00 -10.58
C GLY A 328 -21.27 4.46 -10.85
N VAL A 329 -20.86 5.62 -10.34
CA VAL A 329 -19.47 6.12 -10.46
C VAL A 329 -18.65 5.61 -9.28
N VAL A 330 -18.03 4.44 -9.45
CA VAL A 330 -17.18 3.83 -8.42
C VAL A 330 -15.70 4.01 -8.76
N ARG A 331 -14.92 4.56 -7.83
CA ARG A 331 -13.47 4.72 -7.96
C ARG A 331 -12.74 3.53 -7.36
N TRP A 332 -12.85 2.39 -8.04
CA TRP A 332 -12.23 1.14 -7.63
C TRP A 332 -10.73 1.29 -7.35
N LEU A 333 -10.30 0.89 -6.16
CA LEU A 333 -8.87 0.89 -5.81
C LEU A 333 -8.11 -0.24 -6.50
N ARG A 334 -8.82 -1.35 -6.78
CA ARG A 334 -8.27 -2.49 -7.51
C ARG A 334 -9.30 -3.03 -8.52
N PRO A 335 -9.46 -2.36 -9.68
CA PRO A 335 -10.49 -2.70 -10.66
C PRO A 335 -10.38 -4.14 -11.22
N ASP A 336 -9.18 -4.69 -11.35
CA ASP A 336 -8.95 -6.06 -11.83
C ASP A 336 -9.60 -7.12 -10.93
N LEU A 337 -9.64 -6.86 -9.62
CA LEU A 337 -10.28 -7.73 -8.63
C LEU A 337 -11.76 -7.38 -8.44
N GLN A 338 -12.07 -6.09 -8.27
CA GLN A 338 -13.38 -5.64 -7.80
C GLN A 338 -14.39 -5.44 -8.95
N ALA A 339 -13.91 -5.09 -10.15
CA ALA A 339 -14.73 -4.81 -11.32
C ALA A 339 -14.08 -5.33 -12.62
N PRO A 340 -13.82 -6.65 -12.73
CA PRO A 340 -13.07 -7.22 -13.84
C PRO A 340 -13.72 -6.95 -15.20
N GLN A 341 -15.05 -6.87 -15.25
CA GLN A 341 -15.80 -6.57 -16.47
C GLN A 341 -15.51 -5.14 -16.97
N THR A 342 -15.44 -4.17 -16.05
CA THR A 342 -15.12 -2.77 -16.36
C THR A 342 -13.67 -2.62 -16.78
N ALA A 343 -12.75 -3.33 -16.12
CA ALA A 343 -11.33 -3.35 -16.48
C ALA A 343 -11.10 -3.90 -17.90
N GLN A 344 -11.82 -4.98 -18.26
CA GLN A 344 -11.76 -5.56 -19.60
C GLN A 344 -12.37 -4.64 -20.67
N ALA A 345 -13.46 -3.93 -20.36
CA ALA A 345 -14.08 -2.97 -21.28
C ALA A 345 -13.16 -1.78 -21.56
N ALA A 346 -12.46 -1.24 -20.55
CA ALA A 346 -11.48 -0.17 -20.74
C ALA A 346 -10.34 -0.59 -21.68
N LEU A 347 -9.84 -1.82 -21.55
CA LEU A 347 -8.82 -2.39 -22.44
C LEU A 347 -9.33 -2.65 -23.87
N ALA A 348 -10.64 -2.87 -24.05
CA ALA A 348 -11.25 -3.12 -25.34
C ALA A 348 -11.52 -1.85 -26.18
N ILE A 349 -11.55 -0.67 -25.54
CA ILE A 349 -11.78 0.62 -26.21
C ILE A 349 -10.50 1.14 -26.91
N ASP A 350 -9.32 0.65 -26.53
CA ASP A 350 -8.01 0.99 -27.12
C ASP A 350 -7.63 0.17 -28.37
N GLY A 351 -8.54 -0.64 -28.92
CA GLY A 351 -8.34 -1.32 -30.20
C GLY A 351 -8.57 -0.38 -31.40
N PRO A 352 -7.61 -0.18 -32.33
CA PRO A 352 -7.80 0.75 -33.43
C PRO A 352 -8.84 0.21 -34.43
N LYS A 353 -9.95 0.94 -34.61
CA LYS A 353 -10.87 0.74 -35.76
C LYS A 353 -10.24 1.29 -37.04
N PRO A 354 -10.18 0.52 -38.14
CA PRO A 354 -9.66 1.04 -39.41
C PRO A 354 -10.78 1.68 -40.23
N GLY A 355 -10.57 2.92 -40.68
CA GLY A 355 -11.28 3.47 -41.84
C GLY A 355 -11.71 4.93 -41.72
N GLY A 356 -11.03 5.82 -42.46
CA GLY A 356 -11.47 7.20 -42.71
C GLY A 356 -10.43 8.01 -43.48
N LYS A 357 -10.83 8.60 -44.61
CA LYS A 357 -9.97 9.11 -45.70
C LYS A 357 -9.18 10.40 -45.39
N LYS A 358 -7.99 10.52 -46.02
CA LYS A 358 -7.16 11.73 -46.13
C LYS A 358 -7.84 12.86 -46.92
N PRO A 359 -7.45 14.12 -46.63
CA PRO A 359 -6.87 14.96 -47.69
C PRO A 359 -5.53 15.60 -47.30
N THR A 360 -4.93 16.26 -48.28
CA THR A 360 -3.49 16.44 -48.54
C THR A 360 -2.86 17.77 -48.11
N LYS A 361 -1.65 17.68 -47.54
CA LYS A 361 -0.41 18.50 -47.64
C LYS A 361 -0.48 20.04 -47.71
N LYS A 362 0.32 20.67 -46.83
CA LYS A 362 1.39 21.61 -47.22
C LYS A 362 2.65 21.34 -46.37
N ALA A 363 3.81 21.46 -47.00
CA ALA A 363 5.11 21.03 -46.50
C ALA A 363 5.94 22.20 -45.99
N THR A 364 6.73 21.94 -44.94
CA THR A 364 7.91 22.72 -44.56
C THR A 364 9.02 21.76 -44.11
N LYS A 365 10.27 22.25 -44.23
CA LYS A 365 11.57 21.55 -44.26
C LYS A 365 11.79 20.49 -43.15
N ALA A 366 12.49 19.43 -43.56
CA ALA A 366 12.77 18.23 -42.79
C ALA A 366 13.66 18.47 -41.55
N ALA A 367 13.05 18.28 -40.37
CA ALA A 367 13.74 17.76 -39.19
C ALA A 367 13.67 16.23 -39.23
N SER A 368 14.72 15.55 -38.77
CA SER A 368 14.77 14.08 -38.72
C SER A 368 13.73 13.55 -37.72
N LYS A 369 12.65 12.92 -38.20
CA LYS A 369 11.56 12.39 -37.36
C LYS A 369 12.05 11.63 -36.12
N LEU A 370 11.39 11.85 -35.00
CA LEU A 370 11.67 11.17 -33.74
C LEU A 370 11.29 9.68 -33.83
N SER A 371 12.27 8.80 -33.67
CA SER A 371 12.04 7.36 -33.54
C SER A 371 11.32 7.05 -32.23
N TRP A 372 10.32 6.16 -32.25
CA TRP A 372 9.52 5.83 -31.06
C TRP A 372 9.50 4.31 -30.75
N PRO A 373 10.53 3.79 -30.05
CA PRO A 373 10.64 2.36 -29.73
C PRO A 373 9.55 1.83 -28.78
N ALA A 374 9.35 0.51 -28.82
CA ALA A 374 8.57 -0.20 -27.81
C ALA A 374 9.36 -0.30 -26.50
N GLY A 375 8.89 0.37 -25.44
CA GLY A 375 9.50 0.35 -24.12
C GLY A 375 10.12 1.69 -23.71
N LEU A 376 9.89 2.06 -22.44
CA LEU A 376 10.25 3.38 -21.90
C LEU A 376 11.75 3.72 -21.96
N PRO A 377 12.70 2.81 -21.67
CA PRO A 377 14.14 3.13 -21.76
C PRO A 377 14.56 3.55 -23.18
N GLY A 378 14.10 2.82 -24.20
CA GLY A 378 14.39 3.15 -25.60
C GLY A 378 13.72 4.44 -26.06
N ARG A 379 12.52 4.76 -25.56
CA ARG A 379 11.85 6.05 -25.81
C ARG A 379 12.65 7.21 -25.21
N ILE A 380 13.15 7.07 -23.99
CA ILE A 380 13.97 8.10 -23.33
C ILE A 380 15.26 8.34 -24.13
N GLU A 381 15.97 7.27 -24.53
CA GLU A 381 17.19 7.38 -25.31
C GLU A 381 16.97 8.06 -26.66
N ALA A 382 15.92 7.65 -27.39
CA ALA A 382 15.55 8.25 -28.67
C ALA A 382 15.15 9.73 -28.53
N LEU A 383 14.38 10.06 -27.49
CA LEU A 383 13.94 11.42 -27.19
C LEU A 383 15.11 12.34 -26.83
N VAL A 384 16.01 11.90 -25.95
CA VAL A 384 17.20 12.68 -25.55
C VAL A 384 18.12 12.88 -26.75
N THR A 385 18.33 11.84 -27.54
CA THR A 385 19.16 11.91 -28.76
C THR A 385 18.57 12.91 -29.76
N PHE A 386 17.25 12.87 -29.98
CA PHE A 386 16.57 13.83 -30.85
C PHE A 386 16.72 15.25 -30.33
N LEU A 387 16.44 15.51 -29.04
CA LEU A 387 16.51 16.84 -28.44
C LEU A 387 17.94 17.41 -28.43
N ARG A 388 18.98 16.58 -28.29
CA ARG A 388 20.39 17.02 -28.41
C ARG A 388 20.76 17.49 -29.81
N ALA A 389 20.06 17.00 -30.84
CA ALA A 389 20.27 17.42 -32.22
C ALA A 389 19.48 18.68 -32.58
N GLN A 390 18.65 19.22 -31.68
CA GLN A 390 17.87 20.44 -31.90
C GLN A 390 18.57 21.64 -31.29
N GLU A 391 18.56 22.77 -32.00
CA GLU A 391 19.11 24.04 -31.51
C GLU A 391 18.15 24.83 -30.61
N ALA A 392 16.87 24.44 -30.57
CA ALA A 392 15.81 25.12 -29.84
C ALA A 392 15.02 24.15 -28.94
N PRO A 393 14.42 24.61 -27.83
CA PRO A 393 13.54 23.79 -27.00
C PRO A 393 12.21 23.50 -27.71
N TRP A 394 11.57 22.38 -27.38
CA TRP A 394 10.35 21.88 -28.04
C TRP A 394 9.19 21.71 -27.06
N THR A 395 7.98 21.96 -27.53
CA THR A 395 6.76 21.64 -26.77
C THR A 395 6.49 20.13 -26.82
N ALA A 396 5.86 19.60 -25.77
CA ALA A 396 5.47 18.17 -25.75
C ALA A 396 4.51 17.81 -26.90
N ALA A 397 3.66 18.74 -27.32
CA ALA A 397 2.76 18.56 -28.45
C ALA A 397 3.52 18.41 -29.78
N ALA A 398 4.48 19.31 -30.06
CA ALA A 398 5.30 19.23 -31.26
C ALA A 398 6.15 17.95 -31.31
N LEU A 399 6.70 17.52 -30.17
CA LEU A 399 7.44 16.26 -30.08
C LEU A 399 6.55 15.05 -30.36
N ALA A 400 5.31 15.04 -29.86
CA ALA A 400 4.36 13.95 -30.11
C ALA A 400 3.97 13.85 -31.60
N GLU A 401 3.90 14.98 -32.32
CA GLU A 401 3.67 14.97 -33.77
C GLU A 401 4.84 14.40 -34.57
N GLU A 402 6.08 14.58 -34.08
CA GLU A 402 7.29 14.02 -34.69
C GLU A 402 7.50 12.54 -34.37
N GLY A 403 7.01 12.07 -33.22
CA GLY A 403 7.09 10.69 -32.76
C GLY A 403 6.04 9.80 -33.42
N ALA A 404 6.42 9.04 -34.45
CA ALA A 404 5.48 8.16 -35.16
C ALA A 404 4.87 7.11 -34.21
N GLY A 405 3.59 7.29 -33.86
CA GLY A 405 2.85 6.40 -32.94
C GLY A 405 2.93 6.79 -31.47
N ALA A 406 3.52 7.94 -31.13
CA ALA A 406 3.49 8.51 -29.79
C ALA A 406 2.17 9.25 -29.55
N THR A 407 1.50 8.97 -28.43
CA THR A 407 0.46 9.88 -27.94
C THR A 407 1.09 11.04 -27.18
N LEU A 408 0.37 12.16 -27.02
CA LEU A 408 0.82 13.26 -26.17
C LEU A 408 1.10 12.79 -24.72
N ALA A 409 0.28 11.85 -24.22
CA ALA A 409 0.46 11.25 -22.91
C ALA A 409 1.76 10.43 -22.82
N ASP A 410 2.08 9.61 -23.82
CA ASP A 410 3.34 8.87 -23.90
C ASP A 410 4.55 9.82 -23.95
N MET A 411 4.43 10.94 -24.68
CA MET A 411 5.49 11.93 -24.81
C MET A 411 5.76 12.64 -23.49
N LEU A 412 4.71 13.11 -22.83
CA LEU A 412 4.80 13.75 -21.52
C LEU A 412 5.40 12.81 -20.46
N LEU A 413 4.96 11.54 -20.43
CA LEU A 413 5.54 10.53 -19.54
C LEU A 413 7.04 10.35 -19.81
N THR A 414 7.43 10.25 -21.08
CA THR A 414 8.83 10.03 -21.45
C THR A 414 9.70 11.25 -21.10
N LEU A 415 9.21 12.48 -21.32
CA LEU A 415 9.88 13.73 -20.93
C LEU A 415 10.06 13.83 -19.41
N GLN A 416 9.02 13.50 -18.64
CA GLN A 416 9.09 13.50 -17.18
C GLN A 416 10.09 12.48 -16.65
N CYS A 417 10.11 11.26 -17.21
CA CYS A 417 11.11 10.26 -16.85
C CYS A 417 12.53 10.68 -17.24
N ALA A 418 12.71 11.29 -18.41
CA ALA A 418 14.00 11.81 -18.86
C ALA A 418 14.50 12.97 -17.97
N ALA A 419 13.60 13.85 -17.49
CA ALA A 419 13.96 14.92 -16.56
C ALA A 419 14.27 14.41 -15.16
N ALA A 420 13.56 13.39 -14.68
CA ALA A 420 13.90 12.71 -13.43
C ALA A 420 15.29 12.05 -13.51
N ALA A 421 15.68 11.56 -14.69
CA ALA A 421 17.03 11.07 -14.98
C ALA A 421 18.04 12.18 -15.30
N GLN A 422 17.66 13.46 -15.16
CA GLN A 422 18.46 14.65 -15.45
C GLN A 422 18.96 14.76 -16.91
N ALA A 423 18.36 14.02 -17.84
CA ALA A 423 18.76 14.00 -19.25
C ALA A 423 18.13 15.12 -20.09
N VAL A 424 16.96 15.64 -19.65
CA VAL A 424 16.30 16.80 -20.26
C VAL A 424 15.92 17.81 -19.18
N THR A 425 15.75 19.06 -19.57
CA THR A 425 15.33 20.16 -18.70
C THR A 425 14.02 20.73 -19.19
N ARG A 426 13.14 21.03 -18.23
CA ARG A 426 11.89 21.74 -18.46
C ARG A 426 12.13 23.24 -18.33
N LEU A 427 11.66 24.00 -19.30
CA LEU A 427 11.78 25.46 -19.41
C LEU A 427 10.40 26.05 -19.73
N GLU A 428 10.29 27.37 -19.63
CA GLU A 428 9.15 28.15 -20.12
C GLU A 428 9.66 29.08 -21.23
N ASP A 429 8.92 29.19 -22.33
CA ASP A 429 9.22 30.12 -23.41
C ASP A 429 8.66 31.54 -23.14
N ASP A 430 8.91 32.47 -24.06
CA ASP A 430 8.50 33.88 -23.95
C ASP A 430 6.96 34.06 -23.92
N GLU A 431 6.20 33.04 -24.32
CA GLU A 431 4.73 33.01 -24.28
C GLU A 431 4.19 32.29 -23.01
N GLY A 432 5.08 31.85 -22.11
CA GLY A 432 4.74 31.12 -20.89
C GLY A 432 4.34 29.66 -21.13
N GLN A 433 4.67 29.11 -22.29
CA GLN A 433 4.39 27.71 -22.63
C GLN A 433 5.54 26.80 -22.17
N GLU A 434 5.19 25.64 -21.63
CA GLU A 434 6.16 24.63 -21.20
C GLU A 434 6.89 24.01 -22.40
N VAL A 435 8.22 24.17 -22.41
CA VAL A 435 9.12 23.66 -23.45
C VAL A 435 10.25 22.84 -22.86
N TRP A 436 10.82 21.94 -23.66
CA TRP A 436 11.77 20.93 -23.21
C TRP A 436 13.02 20.93 -24.09
N ALA A 437 14.19 20.86 -23.45
CA ALA A 437 15.48 20.75 -24.13
C ALA A 437 16.34 19.65 -23.51
N ALA A 438 17.25 19.07 -24.28
CA ALA A 438 18.27 18.19 -23.72
C ALA A 438 19.17 18.98 -22.77
N ARG A 439 19.57 18.36 -21.66
CA ARG A 439 20.57 18.94 -20.77
C ARG A 439 21.95 18.76 -21.42
N ALA A 440 22.73 19.84 -21.49
CA ALA A 440 24.07 19.88 -22.08
C ALA A 440 25.03 18.90 -21.39
#